data_AF-A0A9R0X5B0-F1
#
_entry.id   AF-A0A9R0X5B0-F1
#
_cell.length_a   1.000
_cell.length_b   1.000
_cell.length_c   1.000
_cell.angle_alpha   90.00
_cell.angle_beta   90.00
_cell.angle_gamma   90.00
#
_symmetry.space_group_name_H-M   'P 1'
#
loop_
_entity.id
_entity.type
_entity.pdbx_description
1 polymer ?
#
loop_
_entity_poly.entity_id
_entity_poly.type
_entity_poly.pdbx_seq_one_letter_code
_entity_poly.pdbx_strand_id
1 'polypeptide(L)'
;MSRSCLAMRYEALVLREAKYSDDLDLHVFHEEWLTFAQDSLDNGFYTIASKAFANALVHIHPSHLDSTNSTLKKNKVNDIRGLQTLAKSLSAQRSVQTQSAEYMKRKTSGVSEKCNLHSEKPKLPANLMFRLGIKTRDTQKLLLSRKRNLEEV
;
A
#
# COMPACT_ATOMS: atom_id res chain seq x y z
N MET A 1 -0.09 1.88 12.74
CA MET A 1 0.84 0.72 12.87
C MET A 1 1.82 0.71 11.70
N SER A 2 3.10 0.40 11.93
CA SER A 2 4.12 0.28 10.86
C SER A 2 4.17 -1.13 10.28
N ARG A 3 4.68 -1.29 9.04
CA ARG A 3 4.85 -2.62 8.38
C ARG A 3 5.63 -3.62 9.23
N SER A 4 6.70 -3.17 9.87
CA SER A 4 7.57 -4.01 10.70
C SER A 4 6.85 -4.53 11.95
N CYS A 5 6.02 -3.69 12.58
CA CYS A 5 5.21 -4.09 13.74
C CYS A 5 4.16 -5.17 13.37
N LEU A 6 3.53 -5.04 12.20
CA LEU A 6 2.51 -6.01 11.77
C LEU A 6 3.12 -7.38 11.41
N ALA A 7 4.27 -7.39 10.74
CA ALA A 7 4.99 -8.62 10.44
C ALA A 7 5.41 -9.35 11.73
N MET A 8 5.98 -8.62 12.70
CA MET A 8 6.33 -9.21 14.01
C MET A 8 5.12 -9.77 14.74
N ARG A 9 3.97 -9.09 14.69
CA ARG A 9 2.74 -9.59 15.32
C ARG A 9 2.22 -10.86 14.65
N TYR A 10 2.27 -10.93 13.32
CA TYR A 10 1.93 -12.15 12.58
C TYR A 10 2.85 -13.32 12.98
N GLU A 11 4.18 -13.11 12.98
CA GLU A 11 5.13 -14.15 13.36
C GLU A 11 4.99 -14.57 14.83
N ALA A 12 4.66 -13.63 15.72
CA ALA A 12 4.38 -13.95 17.12
C ALA A 12 3.16 -14.88 17.27
N LEU A 13 2.09 -14.64 16.50
CA LEU A 13 0.92 -15.53 16.47
C LEU A 13 1.30 -16.93 15.95
N VAL A 14 2.04 -17.01 14.83
CA VAL A 14 2.51 -18.29 14.27
C VAL A 14 3.41 -19.05 15.25
N LEU A 15 4.33 -18.36 15.92
CA LEU A 15 5.22 -18.98 16.91
C LEU A 15 4.47 -19.45 18.15
N ARG A 16 3.47 -18.69 18.60
CA ARG A 16 2.63 -19.07 19.73
C ARG A 16 1.86 -20.35 19.44
N GLU A 17 1.25 -20.42 18.26
CA GLU A 17 0.59 -21.63 17.75
C GLU A 17 1.55 -22.84 17.67
N ALA A 18 2.75 -22.64 17.11
CA ALA A 18 3.71 -23.73 16.94
C ALA A 18 4.30 -24.26 18.26
N LYS A 19 4.38 -23.43 19.30
CA LYS A 19 4.99 -23.81 20.60
C LYS A 19 3.98 -24.23 21.66
N TYR A 20 2.75 -23.75 21.56
CA TYR A 20 1.75 -23.87 22.62
C TYR A 20 0.43 -24.41 22.10
N SER A 21 0.48 -25.39 21.18
CA SER A 21 -0.72 -26.00 20.61
C SER A 21 -1.63 -26.65 21.66
N ASP A 22 -1.03 -27.18 22.74
CA ASP A 22 -1.72 -27.96 23.76
C ASP A 22 -2.03 -27.15 25.03
N ASP A 23 -1.50 -25.92 25.12
CA ASP A 23 -1.71 -25.03 26.25
C ASP A 23 -2.88 -24.08 25.95
N LEU A 24 -4.02 -24.32 26.61
CA LEU A 24 -5.27 -23.59 26.39
C LEU A 24 -5.13 -22.08 26.65
N ASP A 25 -4.25 -21.66 27.56
CA ASP A 25 -4.06 -20.25 27.91
C ASP A 25 -3.20 -19.51 26.86
N LEU A 26 -2.41 -20.26 26.09
CA LEU A 26 -1.53 -19.76 25.04
C LEU A 26 -2.01 -20.13 23.64
N HIS A 27 -3.12 -20.85 23.50
CA HIS A 27 -3.70 -21.22 22.21
C HIS A 27 -4.10 -19.96 21.41
N VAL A 28 -3.84 -19.96 20.10
CA VAL A 28 -4.29 -18.88 19.20
C VAL A 28 -5.69 -19.19 18.67
N PHE A 29 -6.69 -18.49 19.17
CA PHE A 29 -8.08 -18.69 18.75
C PHE A 29 -8.36 -18.08 17.37
N HIS A 30 -9.37 -18.63 16.67
CA HIS A 30 -9.74 -18.15 15.35
C HIS A 30 -10.21 -16.69 15.34
N GLU A 31 -10.82 -16.20 16.41
CA GLU A 31 -11.24 -14.81 16.59
C GLU A 31 -10.05 -13.85 16.63
N GLU A 32 -8.93 -14.26 17.22
CA GLU A 32 -7.71 -13.46 17.26
C GLU A 32 -7.10 -13.33 15.86
N TRP A 33 -7.05 -14.44 15.12
CA TRP A 33 -6.65 -14.44 13.71
C TRP A 33 -7.57 -13.57 12.86
N LEU A 34 -8.89 -13.65 13.08
CA LEU A 34 -9.89 -12.87 12.33
C LEU A 34 -9.75 -11.38 12.59
N THR A 35 -9.62 -10.98 13.86
CA THR A 35 -9.42 -9.58 14.25
C THR A 35 -8.14 -9.03 13.63
N PHE A 36 -7.04 -9.77 13.76
CA PHE A 36 -5.76 -9.39 13.16
C PHE A 36 -5.83 -9.31 11.63
N ALA A 37 -6.56 -10.22 10.98
CA ALA A 37 -6.74 -10.22 9.53
C ALA A 37 -7.54 -9.02 9.05
N GLN A 38 -8.63 -8.67 9.75
CA GLN A 38 -9.48 -7.52 9.43
C GLN A 38 -8.71 -6.21 9.60
N ASP A 39 -8.02 -6.04 10.73
CA ASP A 39 -7.15 -4.87 10.95
C ASP A 39 -6.09 -4.77 9.83
N SER A 40 -5.47 -5.88 9.46
CA SER A 40 -4.46 -5.90 8.40
C SER A 40 -5.06 -5.54 7.03
N LEU A 41 -6.28 -5.98 6.74
CA LEU A 41 -7.00 -5.68 5.52
C LEU A 41 -7.34 -4.19 5.42
N ASP A 42 -7.91 -3.63 6.49
CA ASP A 42 -8.34 -2.22 6.56
C ASP A 42 -7.14 -1.27 6.49
N ASN A 43 -5.98 -1.69 6.99
CA ASN A 43 -4.72 -0.95 6.88
C ASN A 43 -3.96 -1.18 5.55
N GLY A 44 -4.51 -1.94 4.61
CA GLY A 44 -3.93 -2.15 3.28
C GLY A 44 -2.78 -3.17 3.21
N PHE A 45 -2.59 -3.98 4.25
CA PHE A 45 -1.57 -5.03 4.31
C PHE A 45 -2.10 -6.37 3.79
N TYR A 46 -2.51 -6.37 2.53
CA TYR A 46 -3.27 -7.46 1.90
C TYR A 46 -2.60 -8.83 1.92
N THR A 47 -1.26 -8.90 1.81
CA THR A 47 -0.50 -10.15 1.87
C THR A 47 -0.61 -10.80 3.25
N ILE A 48 -0.42 -10.01 4.31
CA ILE A 48 -0.48 -10.48 5.70
C ILE A 48 -1.92 -10.79 6.08
N ALA A 49 -2.88 -9.93 5.68
CA ALA A 49 -4.31 -10.18 5.87
C ALA A 49 -4.75 -11.51 5.25
N SER A 50 -4.36 -11.80 4.01
CA SER A 50 -4.69 -13.07 3.36
C SER A 50 -4.15 -14.30 4.10
N LYS A 51 -2.95 -14.21 4.70
CA LYS A 51 -2.37 -15.31 5.46
C LYS A 51 -3.10 -15.48 6.79
N ALA A 52 -3.39 -14.39 7.48
CA ALA A 52 -4.15 -14.41 8.73
C ALA A 52 -5.57 -14.99 8.54
N PHE A 53 -6.27 -14.64 7.46
CA PHE A 53 -7.54 -15.29 7.11
C PHE A 53 -7.39 -16.79 6.82
N ALA A 54 -6.24 -17.22 6.27
CA ALA A 54 -5.98 -18.65 6.08
C ALA A 54 -5.86 -19.37 7.42
N ASN A 55 -5.11 -18.81 8.37
CA ASN A 55 -4.97 -19.38 9.70
C ASN A 55 -6.30 -19.35 10.48
N ALA A 56 -7.06 -18.25 10.38
CA ALA A 56 -8.39 -18.17 10.99
C ALA A 56 -9.28 -19.35 10.56
N LEU A 57 -9.27 -19.71 9.26
CA LEU A 57 -10.04 -20.83 8.72
C LEU A 57 -9.57 -22.20 9.25
N VAL A 58 -8.29 -22.38 9.53
CA VAL A 58 -7.74 -23.63 10.10
C VAL A 58 -8.22 -23.82 11.53
N HIS A 59 -8.32 -22.73 12.30
CA HIS A 59 -8.70 -22.74 13.72
C HIS A 59 -10.22 -22.73 13.97
N ILE A 60 -11.04 -22.81 12.91
CA ILE A 60 -12.49 -22.97 13.08
C ILE A 60 -12.76 -24.39 13.56
N HIS A 61 -12.93 -24.54 14.86
CA HIS A 61 -13.05 -25.84 15.49
C HIS A 61 -14.41 -26.51 15.17
N PRO A 62 -14.43 -27.80 14.76
CA PRO A 62 -15.65 -28.51 14.44
C PRO A 62 -16.58 -28.80 15.64
N SER A 63 -16.11 -28.81 16.88
CA SER A 63 -17.02 -29.02 18.03
C SER A 63 -17.81 -27.77 18.44
N HIS A 64 -17.48 -26.59 17.90
CA HIS A 64 -18.34 -25.41 17.97
C HIS A 64 -19.52 -25.50 16.97
N LEU A 65 -19.75 -26.68 16.37
CA LEU A 65 -20.82 -27.01 15.42
C LEU A 65 -22.02 -27.68 16.11
N ASP A 66 -22.57 -27.06 17.15
CA ASP A 66 -23.91 -27.45 17.60
C ASP A 66 -24.92 -27.27 16.45
N SER A 67 -25.69 -28.35 16.24
CA SER A 67 -26.53 -28.69 15.08
C SER A 67 -27.54 -27.62 14.64
N THR A 68 -27.89 -26.67 15.51
CA THR A 68 -29.00 -25.72 15.30
C THR A 68 -28.68 -24.52 14.40
N ASN A 69 -27.40 -24.23 14.09
CA ASN A 69 -27.00 -23.01 13.35
C ASN A 69 -26.08 -23.26 12.14
N SER A 70 -26.14 -24.46 11.55
CA SER A 70 -25.25 -24.91 10.46
C SER A 70 -25.20 -23.95 9.25
N THR A 71 -26.35 -23.41 8.81
CA THR A 71 -26.43 -22.48 7.67
C THR A 71 -25.78 -21.14 7.96
N LEU A 72 -26.06 -20.53 9.11
CA LEU A 72 -25.46 -19.26 9.54
C LEU A 72 -23.93 -19.39 9.70
N LYS A 73 -23.44 -20.51 10.22
CA LYS A 73 -22.01 -20.79 10.37
C LYS A 73 -21.33 -21.02 9.01
N LYS A 74 -21.97 -21.74 8.09
CA LYS A 74 -21.49 -21.92 6.71
C LYS A 74 -21.36 -20.59 5.97
N ASN A 75 -22.30 -19.67 6.19
CA ASN A 75 -22.23 -18.31 5.66
C ASN A 75 -21.00 -17.57 6.19
N LYS A 76 -20.75 -17.59 7.50
CA LYS A 76 -19.55 -16.96 8.10
C LYS A 76 -18.23 -17.52 7.54
N VAL A 77 -18.12 -18.83 7.37
CA VAL A 77 -16.92 -19.46 6.77
C VAL A 77 -16.74 -19.02 5.32
N ASN A 78 -17.84 -18.91 4.56
CA ASN A 78 -17.81 -18.40 3.20
C ASN A 78 -17.43 -16.91 3.15
N ASP A 79 -17.88 -16.11 4.10
CA ASP A 79 -17.52 -14.69 4.22
C ASP A 79 -16.02 -14.53 4.46
N ILE A 80 -15.45 -15.31 5.40
CA ILE A 80 -14.00 -15.31 5.67
C ILE A 80 -13.22 -15.73 4.42
N ARG A 81 -13.70 -16.74 3.69
CA ARG A 81 -13.09 -17.17 2.42
C ARG A 81 -13.17 -16.06 1.36
N GLY A 82 -14.29 -15.35 1.28
CA GLY A 82 -14.48 -14.20 0.40
C GLY A 82 -13.53 -13.05 0.73
N LEU A 83 -13.32 -12.76 2.01
CA LEU A 83 -12.34 -11.77 2.45
C LEU A 83 -10.90 -12.20 2.14
N GLN A 84 -10.59 -13.49 2.31
CA GLN A 84 -9.29 -14.04 1.93
C GLN A 84 -9.04 -13.88 0.42
N THR A 85 -10.00 -14.22 -0.43
CA THR A 85 -9.86 -14.08 -1.89
C THR A 85 -9.76 -12.62 -2.31
N LEU A 86 -10.53 -11.73 -1.68
CA LEU A 86 -10.43 -10.28 -1.86
C LEU A 86 -9.02 -9.78 -1.52
N ALA A 87 -8.48 -10.14 -0.35
CA ALA A 87 -7.14 -9.76 0.07
C ALA A 87 -6.06 -10.27 -0.91
N LYS A 88 -6.18 -11.50 -1.41
CA LYS A 88 -5.28 -12.04 -2.46
C LYS A 88 -5.35 -11.21 -3.74
N SER A 89 -6.56 -10.87 -4.20
CA SER A 89 -6.77 -10.06 -5.40
C SER A 89 -6.16 -8.67 -5.26
N LEU A 90 -6.41 -7.98 -4.14
CA LEU A 90 -5.85 -6.66 -3.84
C LEU A 90 -4.32 -6.70 -3.74
N SER A 91 -3.77 -7.76 -3.14
CA SER A 91 -2.33 -8.00 -3.12
C SER A 91 -1.75 -8.14 -4.52
N ALA A 92 -2.39 -8.93 -5.39
CA ALA A 92 -1.96 -9.15 -6.77
C ALA A 92 -2.05 -7.86 -7.61
N GLN A 93 -3.13 -7.09 -7.44
CA GLN A 93 -3.32 -5.80 -8.09
C GLN A 93 -2.22 -4.80 -7.72
N ARG A 94 -1.77 -4.80 -6.45
CA ARG A 94 -0.71 -3.91 -5.96
C ARG A 94 0.70 -4.49 -6.13
N SER A 95 0.86 -5.60 -6.86
CA SER A 95 2.18 -6.18 -7.11
C SER A 95 3.04 -5.26 -7.98
N VAL A 96 4.37 -5.42 -7.85
CA VAL A 96 5.34 -4.65 -8.66
C VAL A 96 5.12 -4.92 -10.15
N GLN A 97 4.78 -6.16 -10.51
CA GLN A 97 4.49 -6.55 -11.89
C GLN A 97 3.27 -5.81 -12.44
N THR A 98 2.15 -5.83 -11.70
CA THR A 98 0.92 -5.12 -12.10
C THR A 98 1.14 -3.61 -12.18
N GLN A 99 1.81 -3.02 -11.19
CA GLN A 99 2.13 -1.59 -11.18
C GLN A 99 3.07 -1.20 -12.33
N SER A 100 4.05 -2.05 -12.65
CA SER A 100 4.96 -1.83 -13.78
C SER A 100 4.20 -1.91 -15.11
N ALA A 101 3.30 -2.89 -15.26
CA ALA A 101 2.47 -3.01 -16.46
C ALA A 101 1.54 -1.80 -16.63
N GLU A 102 0.91 -1.33 -15.55
CA GLU A 102 0.12 -0.10 -15.58
C GLU A 102 0.97 1.13 -15.93
N TYR A 103 2.15 1.27 -15.33
CA TYR A 103 3.07 2.36 -15.64
C TYR A 103 3.47 2.36 -17.13
N MET A 104 3.77 1.19 -17.69
CA MET A 104 4.11 1.07 -19.11
C MET A 104 2.92 1.43 -20.01
N LYS A 105 1.69 1.03 -19.66
CA LYS A 105 0.46 1.45 -20.37
C LYS A 105 0.25 2.97 -20.31
N ARG A 106 0.49 3.59 -19.15
CA ARG A 106 0.41 5.06 -19.02
C ARG A 106 1.44 5.75 -19.91
N LYS A 107 2.67 5.22 -19.97
CA LYS A 107 3.73 5.75 -20.84
C LYS A 107 3.39 5.68 -22.33
N THR A 108 2.74 4.60 -22.79
CA THR A 108 2.35 4.45 -24.21
C THR A 108 1.11 5.25 -24.58
N SER A 109 0.18 5.44 -23.64
CA SER A 109 -1.06 6.20 -23.88
C SER A 109 -0.88 7.73 -23.88
N GLY A 110 0.30 8.25 -23.50
CA GLY A 110 0.54 9.70 -23.39
C GLY A 110 -0.26 10.39 -22.27
N VAL A 111 -1.05 9.64 -21.50
CA VAL A 111 -1.85 10.14 -20.39
C VAL A 111 -0.94 10.30 -19.16
N SER A 112 -0.31 11.47 -19.08
CA SER A 112 0.25 11.98 -17.83
C SER A 112 -0.90 12.32 -16.89
N GLU A 113 -1.34 11.38 -16.05
CA GLU A 113 -2.06 11.74 -14.83
C GLU A 113 -1.16 12.69 -14.02
N LYS A 114 -1.56 13.96 -13.96
CA LYS A 114 -0.94 14.94 -13.08
C LYS A 114 -1.14 14.42 -11.67
N CYS A 115 -0.12 13.80 -11.08
CA CYS A 115 -0.02 13.74 -9.63
C CYS A 115 -0.15 15.17 -9.13
N ASN A 116 -1.29 15.49 -8.52
CA ASN A 116 -1.58 16.76 -7.87
C ASN A 116 -0.61 16.94 -6.69
N LEU A 117 0.62 17.34 -7.01
CA LEU A 117 1.48 18.07 -6.10
C LEU A 117 1.28 19.52 -6.46
N HIS A 118 0.52 20.23 -5.63
CA HIS A 118 0.43 21.69 -5.69
C HIS A 118 1.85 22.28 -5.77
N SER A 119 2.21 22.79 -6.95
CA SER A 119 2.72 24.13 -7.13
C SER A 119 2.69 24.45 -8.61
N GLU A 120 1.97 25.52 -8.89
CA GLU A 120 1.60 26.10 -10.16
C GLU A 120 2.80 26.69 -10.90
N LYS A 121 3.76 25.86 -11.32
CA LYS A 121 4.80 26.25 -12.29
C LYS A 121 5.03 25.12 -13.27
N PRO A 122 5.03 25.38 -14.59
CA PRO A 122 5.40 24.38 -15.57
C PRO A 122 6.82 23.89 -15.25
N LYS A 123 6.95 22.61 -14.89
CA LYS A 123 8.24 21.96 -14.63
C LYS A 123 8.99 21.83 -15.96
N LEU A 124 9.68 22.88 -16.36
CA LEU A 124 10.61 22.84 -17.50
C LEU A 124 11.72 21.83 -17.17
N PRO A 125 12.16 21.00 -18.15
CA PRO A 125 13.30 20.12 -17.95
C PRO A 125 14.52 20.90 -17.43
N ALA A 126 15.34 20.27 -16.57
CA ALA A 126 16.46 20.94 -15.91
C ALA A 126 17.42 21.65 -16.88
N ASN A 127 17.67 21.05 -18.05
CA ASN A 127 18.45 21.67 -19.14
C ASN A 127 17.84 22.99 -19.63
N LEU A 128 16.52 23.03 -19.80
CA LEU A 128 15.84 24.23 -20.27
C LEU A 128 15.84 25.32 -19.20
N MET A 129 15.70 24.96 -17.91
CA MET A 129 15.85 25.92 -16.81
C MET A 129 17.26 26.50 -16.72
N PHE A 130 18.29 25.65 -16.91
CA PHE A 130 19.69 26.10 -16.91
C PHE A 130 19.95 27.11 -18.03
N ARG A 131 19.55 26.79 -19.26
CA ARG A 131 19.70 27.69 -20.42
C ARG A 131 18.93 28.98 -20.26
N LEU A 132 17.71 28.91 -19.74
CA LEU A 132 16.89 30.09 -19.48
C LEU A 132 17.55 30.99 -18.43
N GLY A 133 18.09 30.41 -17.36
CA GLY A 133 18.82 31.13 -16.32
C GLY A 133 20.04 31.89 -16.85
N ILE A 134 20.82 31.27 -17.73
CA ILE A 134 21.94 31.95 -18.42
C ILE A 134 21.42 33.14 -19.23
N LYS A 135 20.42 32.91 -20.08
CA LYS A 135 19.85 33.95 -20.94
C LYS A 135 19.31 35.14 -20.14
N THR A 136 18.61 34.88 -19.04
CA THR A 136 18.08 35.92 -18.15
C THR A 136 19.19 36.72 -17.47
N ARG A 137 20.28 36.06 -17.04
CA ARG A 137 21.42 36.75 -16.45
C ARG A 137 22.12 37.65 -17.45
N ASP A 138 22.29 37.19 -18.68
CA ASP A 138 22.97 37.94 -19.73
C ASP A 138 22.17 39.16 -20.17
N THR A 139 20.84 39.04 -20.30
CA THR A 139 19.97 40.18 -20.60
C THR A 139 19.98 41.21 -19.48
N GLN A 140 19.93 40.79 -18.21
CA GLN A 140 20.03 41.71 -17.07
C GLN A 140 21.36 42.46 -17.05
N LYS A 141 22.48 41.76 -17.26
CA LYS A 141 23.80 42.41 -17.35
C LYS A 141 23.87 43.42 -18.50
N LEU A 142 23.32 43.08 -19.66
CA LEU A 142 23.28 43.98 -20.81
C LEU A 142 22.48 45.25 -20.52
N LEU A 143 21.30 45.12 -19.89
CA LEU A 143 20.48 46.26 -19.50
C LEU A 143 21.19 47.16 -18.49
N LEU A 144 21.84 46.58 -17.47
CA LEU A 144 22.61 47.35 -16.48
C LEU A 144 23.82 48.06 -17.10
N SER A 145 24.53 47.43 -18.02
CA SER A 145 25.63 48.08 -18.73
C SER A 145 25.15 49.21 -19.63
N ARG A 146 24.02 49.03 -20.34
CA ARG A 146 23.41 50.10 -21.14
C ARG A 146 22.95 51.27 -20.26
N LYS A 147 22.36 50.99 -19.10
CA LYS A 147 21.94 52.03 -18.15
C LYS A 147 23.13 52.83 -17.62
N ARG A 148 24.22 52.17 -17.23
CA ARG A 148 25.46 52.84 -16.79
C ARG A 148 26.05 53.73 -17.88
N ASN A 149 26.08 53.27 -19.13
CA ASN A 149 26.57 54.06 -20.25
C ASN A 149 25.68 55.28 -20.59
N LEU A 150 24.42 55.32 -20.14
CA LEU A 150 23.53 56.46 -20.31
C LEU A 150 23.62 57.48 -19.15
N GLU A 151 24.12 57.09 -17.98
CA GLU A 151 24.31 57.96 -16.81
C GLU A 151 25.71 58.65 -16.82
N GLU A 152 26.61 58.24 -17.72
CA GLU A 152 27.95 58.82 -17.92
C GLU A 152 28.05 59.82 -19.10
N VAL A 153 26.91 60.28 -19.65
CA VAL A 153 26.81 61.38 -20.64
C VAL A 153 26.13 62.59 -20.01
#